data_AF-A0A8H3AQ75-F1
#
_entry.id   AF-A0A8H3AQ75-F1
#
_cell.length_a   1.000
_cell.length_b   1.000
_cell.length_c   1.000
_cell.angle_alpha   90.00
_cell.angle_beta   90.00
_cell.angle_gamma   90.00
#
_symmetry.space_group_name_H-M   'P 1'
#
loop_
_entity.id
_entity.type
_entity.pdbx_description
1 polymer ?
#
loop_
_entity_poly.entity_id
_entity_poly.type
_entity_poly.pdbx_seq_one_letter_code
_entity_poly.pdbx_strand_id
1 'polypeptide(L)'
;MAHSHRQSSTLRLLSFDGGGVPGLSSLIILYELMKRVQVQLDLPEVPKPCEMFDIIAGTGTGGLIAILLGRLGLQVEDAIEMYQQIVKDTFSQRKLSGEETFKTTKLENAIIRVLERYTGRPDTLMMGTGRCKT
;
A
#
# COMPACT_ATOMS: atom_id res chain seq x y z
N MET A 1 -30.84 -32.40 -11.43
CA MET A 1 -30.25 -31.15 -11.94
C MET A 1 -29.78 -30.34 -10.73
N ALA A 2 -28.48 -30.37 -10.43
CA ALA A 2 -27.91 -29.73 -9.26
C ALA A 2 -27.89 -28.20 -9.44
N HIS A 3 -28.56 -27.48 -8.54
CA HIS A 3 -28.45 -26.03 -8.44
C HIS A 3 -27.11 -25.70 -7.79
N SER A 4 -26.17 -25.18 -8.59
CA SER A 4 -24.92 -24.62 -8.10
C SER A 4 -25.24 -23.36 -7.29
N HIS A 5 -25.14 -23.45 -5.96
CA HIS A 5 -25.09 -22.27 -5.10
C HIS A 5 -23.83 -21.50 -5.45
N ARG A 6 -23.98 -20.40 -6.20
CA ARG A 6 -22.92 -19.39 -6.35
C ARG A 6 -22.72 -18.79 -4.96
N GLN A 7 -21.68 -19.23 -4.26
CA GLN A 7 -21.29 -18.65 -2.99
C GLN A 7 -21.02 -17.17 -3.25
N SER A 8 -21.88 -16.30 -2.73
CA SER A 8 -21.68 -14.84 -2.78
C SER A 8 -20.46 -14.56 -1.90
N SER A 9 -19.28 -14.47 -2.48
CA SER A 9 -18.08 -14.04 -1.76
C SER A 9 -18.30 -12.61 -1.26
N THR A 10 -18.26 -12.41 0.06
CA THR A 10 -18.32 -11.08 0.65
C THR A 10 -17.14 -10.25 0.16
N LEU A 11 -17.42 -9.06 -0.36
CA LEU A 11 -16.40 -8.13 -0.84
C LEU A 11 -15.62 -7.56 0.35
N ARG A 12 -14.28 -7.61 0.28
CA ARG A 12 -13.38 -7.12 1.33
C ARG A 12 -12.65 -5.86 0.87
N LEU A 13 -12.90 -4.75 1.58
CA LEU A 13 -12.27 -3.45 1.34
C LEU A 13 -11.26 -3.12 2.45
N LEU A 14 -10.09 -2.64 2.05
CA LEU A 14 -9.09 -2.03 2.92
C LEU A 14 -8.92 -0.56 2.52
N SER A 15 -8.99 0.36 3.48
CA SER A 15 -8.86 1.80 3.24
C SER A 15 -7.84 2.43 4.17
N PHE A 16 -7.04 3.36 3.63
CA PHE A 16 -6.05 4.12 4.38
C PHE A 16 -6.34 5.62 4.31
N ASP A 17 -6.42 6.24 5.47
CA ASP A 17 -6.52 7.69 5.58
C ASP A 17 -5.18 8.37 5.27
N GLY A 18 -5.24 9.59 4.75
CA GLY A 18 -4.07 10.45 4.61
C GLY A 18 -3.62 11.00 5.96
N GLY A 19 -2.32 11.24 6.12
CA GLY A 19 -1.82 11.81 7.38
C GLY A 19 -0.33 12.05 7.51
N GLY A 20 0.49 11.81 6.48
CA GLY A 20 1.94 12.02 6.58
C GLY A 20 2.63 10.97 7.48
N VAL A 21 3.56 11.39 8.33
CA VAL A 21 4.33 10.49 9.23
C VAL A 21 3.43 9.53 10.05
N PRO A 22 2.27 9.95 10.60
CA PRO A 22 1.30 9.06 11.24
C PRO A 22 0.82 7.85 10.43
N GLY A 23 0.92 7.86 9.10
CA GLY A 23 0.52 6.73 8.24
C GLY A 23 1.29 5.44 8.50
N LEU A 24 2.46 5.51 9.16
CA LEU A 24 3.19 4.33 9.62
C LEU A 24 2.40 3.50 10.63
N SER A 25 1.59 4.15 11.47
CA SER A 25 0.77 3.44 12.47
C SER A 25 -0.24 2.50 11.80
N SER A 26 -0.90 2.94 10.73
CA SER A 26 -1.84 2.13 9.95
C SER A 26 -1.17 0.92 9.30
N LEU A 27 0.06 1.07 8.80
CA LEU A 27 0.84 -0.04 8.25
C LEU A 27 1.28 -1.04 9.33
N ILE A 28 1.67 -0.57 10.52
CA ILE A 28 2.01 -1.45 11.65
C ILE A 28 0.79 -2.23 12.12
N ILE A 29 -0.36 -1.56 12.24
CA ILE A 29 -1.64 -2.21 12.60
C ILE A 29 -2.01 -3.26 11.54
N LEU A 30 -1.89 -2.92 10.26
CA LEU A 30 -2.12 -3.87 9.17
C LEU A 30 -1.17 -5.06 9.27
N TYR A 31 0.12 -4.84 9.53
CA TYR A 31 1.09 -5.91 9.62
C TYR A 31 0.69 -6.93 10.70
N GLU A 32 0.37 -6.42 11.89
CA GLU A 32 -0.10 -7.20 13.01
C GLU A 32 -1.41 -7.94 12.71
N LEU A 33 -2.34 -7.32 11.97
CA LEU A 33 -3.55 -7.97 11.49
C LEU A 33 -3.22 -9.13 10.54
N MET A 34 -2.35 -8.92 9.56
CA MET A 34 -1.99 -9.91 8.55
C MET A 34 -1.24 -11.10 9.16
N LYS A 35 -0.42 -10.89 10.20
CA LYS A 35 0.18 -11.99 10.98
C LYS A 35 -0.87 -12.82 11.72
N ARG A 36 -1.90 -12.18 12.28
CA ARG A 36 -3.01 -12.92 12.91
C ARG A 36 -3.79 -13.73 11.88
N VAL A 37 -4.01 -13.18 10.69
CA VAL A 37 -4.61 -13.90 9.56
C VAL A 37 -3.78 -15.11 9.16
N GLN A 38 -2.46 -14.98 9.06
CA GLN A 38 -1.56 -16.10 8.78
C GLN A 38 -1.80 -17.25 9.76
N VAL A 39 -1.76 -16.95 11.07
CA VAL A 39 -1.94 -17.97 12.12
C VAL A 39 -3.34 -18.57 12.10
N GLN A 40 -4.38 -17.74 11.93
CA GLN A 40 -5.77 -18.20 11.93
C GLN A 40 -6.12 -19.09 10.74
N LEU A 41 -5.45 -18.89 9.59
CA LEU A 41 -5.70 -19.65 8.36
C LEU A 41 -4.64 -20.73 8.11
N ASP A 42 -3.71 -20.95 9.04
CA ASP A 42 -2.60 -21.90 8.94
C ASP A 42 -1.79 -21.73 7.64
N LEU A 43 -1.46 -20.48 7.31
CA LEU A 43 -0.71 -20.15 6.10
C LEU A 43 0.81 -20.24 6.34
N PRO A 44 1.59 -20.72 5.36
CA PRO A 44 3.03 -20.89 5.49
C PRO A 44 3.78 -19.56 5.67
N GLU A 45 3.19 -18.46 5.20
CA GLU A 45 3.74 -17.11 5.29
C GLU A 45 2.63 -16.07 5.45
N VAL A 46 3.01 -14.84 5.83
CA VAL A 46 2.08 -13.71 5.92
C VAL A 46 1.54 -13.40 4.52
N PRO A 47 0.22 -13.51 4.28
CA PRO A 47 -0.34 -13.26 2.96
C PRO A 47 -0.24 -11.79 2.58
N LYS A 48 -0.24 -11.51 1.28
CA LYS A 48 -0.26 -10.12 0.80
C LYS A 48 -1.62 -9.49 1.05
N PRO A 49 -1.69 -8.19 1.36
CA PRO A 49 -2.98 -7.51 1.43
C PRO A 49 -3.78 -7.63 0.13
N CYS A 50 -3.12 -7.59 -1.03
CA CYS A 50 -3.80 -7.77 -2.32
C CYS A 50 -4.34 -9.20 -2.53
N GLU A 51 -3.95 -10.21 -1.75
CA GLU A 51 -4.55 -11.55 -1.80
C GLU A 51 -5.80 -11.64 -0.92
N MET A 52 -5.85 -10.83 0.14
CA MET A 52 -6.91 -10.86 1.15
C MET A 52 -7.99 -9.80 0.92
N PHE A 53 -7.70 -8.71 0.23
CA PHE A 53 -8.66 -7.64 -0.05
C PHE A 53 -8.94 -7.55 -1.55
N ASP A 54 -10.20 -7.29 -1.88
CA ASP A 54 -10.65 -7.11 -3.26
C ASP A 54 -10.38 -5.68 -3.74
N ILE A 55 -10.44 -4.72 -2.82
CA ILE A 55 -10.19 -3.30 -3.06
C ILE A 55 -9.27 -2.77 -1.96
N ILE A 56 -8.23 -2.04 -2.36
CA ILE A 56 -7.33 -1.31 -1.48
C ILE A 56 -7.34 0.15 -1.92
N ALA A 57 -7.87 1.04 -1.08
CA ALA A 57 -8.02 2.45 -1.40
C ALA A 57 -7.33 3.34 -0.36
N GLY A 58 -7.14 4.61 -0.70
CA GLY A 58 -6.70 5.60 0.27
C GLY A 58 -6.59 7.00 -0.30
N THR A 59 -6.42 7.98 0.59
CA THR A 59 -6.33 9.41 0.23
C THR A 59 -4.99 9.99 0.67
N GLY A 60 -4.43 10.94 -0.10
CA GLY A 60 -3.12 11.54 0.20
C GLY A 60 -2.03 10.48 0.33
N THR A 61 -1.35 10.43 1.49
CA THR A 61 -0.35 9.39 1.77
C THR A 61 -0.93 7.99 1.90
N GLY A 62 -2.21 7.85 2.26
CA GLY A 62 -2.93 6.58 2.21
C GLY A 62 -3.10 6.06 0.79
N GLY A 63 -3.19 6.94 -0.21
CA GLY A 63 -3.18 6.56 -1.63
C GLY A 63 -1.84 5.96 -2.06
N LEU A 64 -0.72 6.48 -1.54
CA LEU A 64 0.61 5.88 -1.76
C LEU A 64 0.68 4.48 -1.16
N ILE A 65 0.19 4.30 0.07
CA ILE A 65 0.11 2.99 0.73
C ILE A 65 -0.74 2.02 -0.11
N ALA A 66 -1.88 2.47 -0.61
CA ALA A 66 -2.74 1.67 -1.47
C ALA A 66 -2.00 1.19 -2.73
N ILE A 67 -1.23 2.06 -3.38
CA ILE A 67 -0.40 1.70 -4.55
C ILE A 67 0.66 0.65 -4.19
N LEU A 68 1.38 0.83 -3.07
CA LEU A 68 2.40 -0.14 -2.63
C LEU A 68 1.79 -1.53 -2.39
N LEU A 69 0.67 -1.60 -1.67
CA LEU A 69 0.09 -2.88 -1.25
C LEU A 69 -0.79 -3.53 -2.33
N GLY A 70 -1.58 -2.74 -3.06
CA GLY A 70 -2.53 -3.22 -4.06
C GLY A 70 -1.93 -3.29 -5.46
N ARG A 71 -1.37 -2.18 -5.96
CA ARG A 71 -0.85 -2.13 -7.34
C ARG A 71 0.48 -2.86 -7.49
N LEU A 72 1.41 -2.66 -6.56
CA LEU A 72 2.73 -3.29 -6.61
C LEU A 72 2.75 -4.64 -5.89
N GLY A 73 1.71 -4.96 -5.11
CA GLY A 73 1.58 -6.26 -4.45
C GLY A 73 2.71 -6.56 -3.46
N LEU A 74 3.20 -5.52 -2.79
CA LEU A 74 4.28 -5.65 -1.81
C LEU A 74 3.80 -6.36 -0.53
N GLN A 75 4.74 -7.02 0.16
CA GLN A 75 4.52 -7.40 1.55
C GLN A 75 4.32 -6.14 2.41
N VAL A 76 3.68 -6.29 3.57
CA VAL A 76 3.42 -5.13 4.44
C VAL A 76 4.73 -4.55 4.96
N GLU A 77 5.73 -5.39 5.26
CA GLU A 77 7.07 -4.99 5.70
C GLU A 77 7.79 -4.15 4.64
N ASP A 78 7.78 -4.60 3.39
CA ASP A 78 8.34 -3.84 2.26
C ASP A 78 7.64 -2.48 2.12
N ALA A 79 6.31 -2.45 2.27
CA ALA A 79 5.56 -1.20 2.22
C ALA A 79 5.90 -0.26 3.38
N ILE A 80 6.18 -0.78 4.57
CA ILE A 80 6.67 0.01 5.72
C ILE A 80 8.00 0.66 5.39
N GLU A 81 8.99 -0.11 4.94
CA GLU A 81 10.32 0.41 4.60
C GLU A 81 10.23 1.50 3.52
N MET A 82 9.47 1.24 2.47
CA MET A 82 9.30 2.19 1.37
C MET A 82 8.56 3.44 1.80
N TYR A 83 7.51 3.31 2.62
CA TYR A 83 6.79 4.47 3.14
C TYR A 83 7.67 5.33 4.04
N GLN A 84 8.50 4.72 4.91
CA GLN A 84 9.48 5.45 5.72
C GLN A 84 10.46 6.23 4.85
N GLN A 85 10.97 5.62 3.77
CA GLN A 85 11.90 6.28 2.86
C GLN A 85 11.23 7.45 2.11
N ILE A 86 10.02 7.25 1.58
CA ILE A 86 9.26 8.31 0.90
C ILE A 86 8.99 9.47 1.86
N VAL A 87 8.53 9.16 3.07
CA VAL A 87 8.22 10.18 4.08
C VAL A 87 9.49 10.93 4.48
N LYS A 88 10.60 10.24 4.70
CA LYS A 88 11.89 10.87 5.01
C LYS A 88 12.36 11.78 3.88
N ASP A 89 12.30 11.34 2.64
CA ASP A 89 12.76 12.14 1.50
C ASP A 89 11.89 13.37 1.28
N THR A 90 10.58 13.24 1.51
CA THR A 90 9.59 14.25 1.17
C THR A 90 9.34 15.26 2.30
N PHE A 91 9.33 14.83 3.56
CA PHE A 91 8.98 15.65 4.74
C PHE A 91 10.17 16.04 5.64
N SER A 92 11.41 15.84 5.19
CA SER A 92 12.63 16.15 5.95
C SER A 92 12.93 17.64 6.16
N GLN A 93 12.10 18.57 5.66
CA GLN A 93 12.27 20.01 5.89
C GLN A 93 11.10 20.60 6.67
N ARG A 94 11.16 20.49 8.00
CA ARG A 94 10.40 21.39 8.88
C ARG A 94 11.04 22.77 8.80
N LYS A 95 10.39 23.73 8.14
CA LYS A 95 10.69 25.14 8.41
C LYS A 95 10.11 25.45 9.80
N LEU A 96 10.90 26.14 10.63
CA LEU A 96 10.49 26.64 11.96
C LEU A 96 9.29 27.62 11.91
N SER A 97 8.85 27.99 10.71
CA SER A 97 7.71 28.84 10.43
C SER A 97 6.65 28.00 9.73
N GLY A 98 5.78 27.37 10.52
CA GLY A 98 4.38 26.99 10.25
C GLY A 98 3.95 26.19 9.00
N GLU A 99 4.69 26.21 7.90
CA GLU A 99 4.26 25.65 6.61
C GLU A 99 5.26 24.63 6.08
N GLU A 100 4.78 23.40 5.93
CA GLU A 100 5.49 22.31 5.25
C GLU A 100 5.50 22.58 3.74
N THR A 101 6.60 23.15 3.21
CA THR A 101 6.77 23.24 1.75
C THR A 101 7.09 21.86 1.17
N PHE A 102 6.06 21.18 0.69
CA PHE A 102 6.15 19.92 -0.05
C PHE A 102 6.87 20.15 -1.39
N LYS A 103 8.03 19.54 -1.60
CA LYS A 103 8.67 19.54 -2.92
C LYS A 103 8.12 18.38 -3.74
N THR A 104 7.21 18.67 -4.67
CA THR A 104 6.61 17.69 -5.59
C THR A 104 7.66 16.83 -6.29
N THR A 105 8.77 17.43 -6.71
CA THR A 105 9.90 16.72 -7.36
C THR A 105 10.54 15.66 -6.47
N LYS A 106 10.53 15.82 -5.14
CA LYS A 106 11.06 14.80 -4.23
C LYS A 106 10.13 13.61 -4.12
N LEU A 107 8.82 13.85 -4.02
CA LEU A 107 7.83 12.78 -4.02
C LEU A 107 7.89 12.00 -5.34
N GLU A 108 7.90 12.71 -6.46
CA GLU A 108 7.99 12.11 -7.80
C GLU A 108 9.22 11.20 -7.92
N ASN A 109 10.41 11.72 -7.58
CA ASN A 109 11.63 10.92 -7.60
C ASN A 109 11.58 9.71 -6.65
N ALA A 110 10.92 9.84 -5.49
CA ALA A 110 10.75 8.73 -4.55
C ALA A 110 9.84 7.65 -5.14
N ILE A 111 8.75 8.03 -5.80
CA ILE A 111 7.86 7.11 -6.52
C ILE A 111 8.59 6.43 -7.68
N ILE A 112 9.34 7.17 -8.49
CA ILE A 112 10.15 6.63 -9.59
C ILE A 112 11.10 5.54 -9.08
N ARG A 113 11.83 5.80 -7.98
CA ARG A 113 12.72 4.80 -7.37
C ARG A 113 11.98 3.54 -6.93
N VAL A 114 10.76 3.67 -6.38
CA VAL A 114 9.94 2.52 -6.01
C VAL A 114 9.57 1.71 -7.26
N LEU A 115 9.12 2.38 -8.32
CA LEU A 115 8.74 1.73 -9.56
C LEU A 115 9.94 1.01 -10.19
N GLU A 116 11.10 1.65 -10.28
CA GLU A 116 12.32 1.02 -10.77
C GLU A 116 12.70 -0.22 -9.96
N ARG A 117 12.66 -0.12 -8.62
CA ARG A 117 13.01 -1.23 -7.72
C ARG A 117 12.11 -2.46 -7.90
N TYR A 118 10.80 -2.26 -8.04
CA TYR A 118 9.83 -3.37 -8.01
C TYR A 118 9.27 -3.77 -9.37
N THR A 119 9.42 -2.93 -10.40
CA THR A 119 8.91 -3.20 -11.75
C THR A 119 9.99 -3.15 -12.82
N GLY A 120 11.18 -2.63 -12.50
CA GLY A 120 12.25 -2.39 -13.47
C GLY A 120 11.95 -1.26 -14.47
N ARG A 121 10.84 -0.53 -14.29
CA ARG A 121 10.34 0.47 -15.23
C ARG A 121 9.79 1.70 -14.52
N PRO A 122 10.38 2.89 -14.70
CA PRO A 122 9.93 4.12 -14.05
C PRO A 122 8.57 4.62 -14.59
N ASP A 123 8.18 4.18 -15.78
CA ASP A 123 6.96 4.54 -16.51
C ASP A 123 5.83 3.51 -16.34
N THR A 124 5.92 2.66 -15.32
CA THR A 124 4.90 1.64 -15.04
C THR A 124 3.51 2.25 -14.88
N LEU A 125 2.58 1.79 -15.72
CA LEU A 125 1.18 2.24 -15.72
C LEU A 125 0.42 1.76 -14.49
N MET A 126 -0.50 2.59 -14.02
CA MET A 126 -1.42 2.26 -12.92
C MET A 126 -2.30 1.04 -13.25
N MET A 127 -2.71 0.86 -14.50
CA MET A 127 -3.41 -0.34 -14.96
C MET A 127 -2.54 -1.10 -15.95
N GLY A 128 -2.33 -2.40 -15.68
CA GLY A 128 -1.72 -3.34 -16.63
C GLY A 128 -2.76 -4.26 -17.25
N THR A 129 -2.33 -5.31 -17.96
CA THR A 129 -3.20 -6.37 -18.51
C THR A 129 -3.73 -7.33 -17.43
N GLY A 130 -3.26 -7.22 -16.18
CA GLY A 130 -3.74 -7.98 -15.02
C GLY A 130 -4.75 -7.22 -14.15
N ARG A 131 -5.35 -7.92 -13.17
CA ARG A 131 -6.36 -7.36 -12.28
C ARG A 131 -5.70 -6.46 -11.22
N CYS A 132 -5.78 -5.15 -11.43
CA CYS A 132 -5.43 -4.14 -10.42
C CYS A 132 -6.43 -4.23 -9.24
N LYS A 133 -5.93 -4.25 -8.00
CA LYS A 133 -6.76 -4.29 -6.77
C LYS A 133 -6.75 -2.97 -5.99
N THR A 134 -6.19 -1.93 -6.61
CA THR A 134 -6.23 -0.52 -6.20
C THR A 134 -7.29 0.22 -6.98
#